data_AF-D5BGY7-F1
#
_entry.id   AF-D5BGY7-F1
#
_cell.length_a   1.000
_cell.length_b   1.000
_cell.length_c   1.000
_cell.angle_alpha   90.00
_cell.angle_beta   90.00
_cell.angle_gamma   90.00
#
_symmetry.space_group_name_H-M   'P 1'
#
loop_
_entity.id
_entity.type
_entity.pdbx_description
1 polymer ?
#
loop_
_entity_poly.entity_id
_entity_poly.type
_entity_poly.pdbx_seq_one_letter_code
_entity_poly.pdbx_strand_id
1 'polypeptide(L)'
;MVKKLLVCVGLLLCLNSYAQDLTFTYDAAGNQTFRGPGQTTTSIQNFAATSNDTIQNLENTPINDELIVINAAPNPTSGHIRVEWQNTSQVYFKEMTLLTYTNQALSRYQFNKDTNSYAIDLSRYPQGVYIAIFTTNRGTTQPYRIIKK
;
A
#
# COMPACT_ATOMS: atom_id res chain seq x y z
N MET A 1 48.35 -23.26 2.83
CA MET A 1 48.39 -21.92 2.18
C MET A 1 47.03 -21.45 1.68
N VAL A 2 46.23 -22.30 1.04
CA VAL A 2 44.93 -21.94 0.42
C VAL A 2 43.93 -21.24 1.37
N LYS A 3 43.84 -21.67 2.64
CA LYS A 3 42.95 -21.04 3.63
C LYS A 3 43.33 -19.58 3.95
N LYS A 4 44.62 -19.27 4.00
CA LYS A 4 45.10 -17.89 4.24
C LYS A 4 44.87 -17.02 3.01
N LEU A 5 45.02 -17.59 1.81
CA LEU A 5 44.74 -16.92 0.55
C LEU A 5 43.23 -16.57 0.42
N LEU A 6 42.34 -17.49 0.80
CA LEU A 6 40.90 -17.26 0.77
C LEU A 6 40.48 -16.09 1.69
N VAL A 7 41.08 -16.01 2.88
CA VAL A 7 40.83 -14.91 3.83
C VAL A 7 41.31 -13.57 3.26
N CYS A 8 42.49 -13.53 2.63
CA CYS A 8 42.99 -12.33 1.98
C CYS A 8 42.09 -11.88 0.82
N VAL A 9 41.62 -12.81 -0.02
CA VAL A 9 40.70 -12.50 -1.13
C VAL A 9 39.36 -11.94 -0.61
N GLY A 10 38.81 -12.52 0.46
CA GLY A 10 37.60 -12.01 1.10
C GLY A 10 37.76 -10.58 1.63
N LEU A 11 38.94 -10.25 2.20
CA LEU A 11 39.22 -8.92 2.72
C LEU A 11 39.37 -7.87 1.60
N LEU A 12 39.97 -8.23 0.47
CA LEU A 12 40.09 -7.33 -0.70
C LEU A 12 38.73 -6.98 -1.33
N LEU A 13 37.75 -7.89 -1.29
CA LEU A 13 36.41 -7.63 -1.84
C LEU A 13 35.65 -6.55 -1.07
N CYS A 14 35.95 -6.33 0.21
CA CYS A 14 35.28 -5.34 1.04
C CYS A 14 35.71 -3.89 0.71
N LEU A 15 36.88 -3.70 0.08
CA LEU A 15 37.47 -2.38 -0.20
C LEU A 15 36.73 -1.58 -1.29
N ASN A 16 35.81 -2.21 -2.04
CA ASN A 16 35.00 -1.56 -3.10
C ASN A 16 33.58 -1.21 -2.63
N SER A 17 33.34 -1.13 -1.33
CA SER A 17 32.04 -0.74 -0.78
C SER A 17 31.88 0.78 -0.82
N TYR A 18 30.98 1.28 -1.67
CA TYR A 18 30.60 2.69 -1.70
C TYR A 18 29.41 2.93 -0.76
N ALA A 19 29.50 3.96 0.09
CA ALA A 19 28.35 4.45 0.85
C ALA A 19 27.46 5.31 -0.07
N GLN A 20 26.14 5.21 0.08
CA GLN A 20 25.19 6.04 -0.65
C GLN A 20 24.83 7.27 0.17
N ASP A 21 25.12 8.46 -0.33
CA ASP A 21 24.66 9.71 0.27
C ASP A 21 23.19 9.95 -0.07
N LEU A 22 22.34 10.02 0.95
CA LEU A 22 20.91 10.28 0.80
C LEU A 22 20.58 11.72 1.20
N THR A 23 19.86 12.41 0.33
CA THR A 23 19.31 13.75 0.57
C THR A 23 17.80 13.67 0.78
N PHE A 24 17.33 14.44 1.76
CA PHE A 24 15.93 14.57 2.11
C PHE A 24 15.51 16.03 1.95
N THR A 25 14.35 16.27 1.35
CA THR A 25 13.74 17.61 1.32
C THR A 25 12.35 17.54 1.94
N TYR A 26 11.94 18.67 2.52
CA TYR A 26 10.69 18.81 3.24
C TYR A 26 9.96 20.07 2.78
N ASP A 27 8.63 20.03 2.81
CA ASP A 27 7.79 21.22 2.66
C ASP A 27 7.75 22.04 3.97
N ALA A 28 7.09 23.20 3.93
CA ALA A 28 6.94 24.08 5.09
C ALA A 28 6.12 23.46 6.24
N ALA A 29 5.31 22.43 5.97
CA ALA A 29 4.53 21.70 6.96
C ALA A 29 5.30 20.50 7.56
N GLY A 30 6.52 20.23 7.08
CA GLY A 30 7.37 19.14 7.55
C GLY A 30 7.10 17.79 6.88
N ASN A 31 6.31 17.73 5.80
CA ASN A 31 6.15 16.50 5.03
C ASN A 31 7.36 16.29 4.12
N GLN A 32 7.82 15.05 4.00
CA GLN A 32 8.94 14.70 3.12
C GLN A 32 8.49 14.80 1.65
N THR A 33 9.13 15.70 0.89
CA THR A 33 8.87 15.88 -0.55
C THR A 33 9.82 15.11 -1.44
N PHE A 34 11.01 14.73 -0.94
CA PHE A 34 11.98 13.93 -1.70
C PHE A 34 12.87 13.08 -0.78
N ARG A 35 13.28 11.91 -1.30
CA ARG A 35 14.35 11.07 -0.76
C ARG A 35 15.10 10.42 -1.92
N GLY A 36 16.38 10.72 -2.05
CA GLY A 36 17.20 10.16 -3.13
C GLY A 36 18.67 10.52 -3.01
N PRO A 37 19.50 10.06 -3.96
CA PRO A 37 20.92 10.43 -4.01
C PRO A 37 21.06 11.96 -4.13
N GLY A 38 22.13 12.51 -3.54
CA GLY A 38 22.37 13.96 -3.51
C GLY A 38 22.25 14.60 -4.90
N GLN A 39 21.29 15.52 -5.05
CA GLN A 39 21.10 16.25 -6.29
C GLN A 39 22.24 17.25 -6.46
N THR A 40 23.13 17.03 -7.43
CA THR A 40 23.97 18.10 -7.98
C THR A 40 23.02 19.15 -8.53
N THR A 41 23.13 20.38 -8.02
CA THR A 41 22.26 21.51 -8.37
C THR A 41 22.29 21.81 -9.86
N THR A 42 21.33 21.26 -10.60
CA THR A 42 20.85 21.83 -11.86
C THR A 42 19.43 22.31 -11.61
N SER A 43 19.27 23.63 -11.72
CA SER A 43 18.04 24.37 -11.53
C SER A 43 16.87 23.71 -12.26
N ILE A 44 15.98 23.04 -11.52
CA ILE A 44 14.67 22.67 -12.04
C ILE A 44 13.73 23.82 -11.72
N GLN A 45 13.24 24.43 -12.80
CA GLN A 45 12.33 25.57 -12.82
C GLN A 45 11.12 25.36 -11.90
N ASN A 46 10.76 26.46 -11.25
CA ASN A 46 9.52 26.66 -10.50
C ASN A 46 8.30 26.13 -11.27
N PHE A 47 7.75 25.00 -10.82
CA PHE A 47 6.34 24.72 -11.03
C PHE A 47 5.59 25.39 -9.88
N ALA A 48 5.15 26.62 -10.12
CA ALA A 48 4.20 27.31 -9.27
C ALA A 48 2.89 26.49 -9.26
N ALA A 49 2.67 25.75 -8.19
CA ALA A 49 1.39 25.14 -7.90
C ALA A 49 0.39 26.27 -7.64
N THR A 50 -0.47 26.55 -8.63
CA THR A 50 -1.68 27.33 -8.40
C THR A 50 -2.60 26.46 -7.55
N SER A 51 -2.68 26.83 -6.27
CA SER A 51 -3.64 26.31 -5.31
C SER A 51 -5.04 26.71 -5.77
N ASN A 52 -5.78 25.75 -6.33
CA ASN A 52 -7.22 25.79 -6.32
C ASN A 52 -7.68 24.52 -5.62
N ASP A 53 -7.97 24.68 -4.32
CA ASP A 53 -8.80 23.76 -3.56
C ASP A 53 -10.11 23.56 -4.31
N THR A 54 -10.16 22.49 -5.09
CA THR A 54 -11.41 21.87 -5.47
C THR A 54 -11.25 20.42 -5.05
N ILE A 55 -12.02 20.02 -4.04
CA ILE A 55 -12.29 18.60 -3.78
C ILE A 55 -12.96 18.09 -5.05
N GLN A 56 -12.16 17.69 -6.02
CA GLN A 56 -12.65 16.95 -7.16
C GLN A 56 -12.99 15.56 -6.64
N ASN A 57 -14.29 15.27 -6.66
CA ASN A 57 -14.81 13.92 -6.71
C ASN A 57 -13.84 13.03 -7.49
N LEU A 58 -13.32 11.99 -6.84
CA LEU A 58 -12.62 10.86 -7.47
C LEU A 58 -13.57 10.03 -8.36
N GLU A 59 -14.51 10.66 -9.07
CA GLU A 59 -15.43 9.97 -9.98
C GLU A 59 -14.87 9.82 -11.40
N ASN A 60 -13.74 10.46 -11.73
CA ASN A 60 -13.19 10.44 -13.09
C ASN A 60 -11.80 9.80 -13.18
N THR A 61 -11.54 8.77 -12.39
CA THR A 61 -10.51 7.79 -12.77
C THR A 61 -11.13 6.95 -13.90
N PRO A 62 -10.47 6.71 -15.04
CA PRO A 62 -11.01 5.77 -16.03
C PRO A 62 -11.36 4.49 -15.29
N ILE A 63 -12.66 4.15 -15.27
CA ILE A 63 -13.16 2.92 -14.65
C ILE A 63 -12.45 1.82 -15.40
N ASN A 64 -11.41 1.27 -14.78
CA ASN A 64 -10.89 -0.01 -15.21
C ASN A 64 -12.07 -0.95 -15.00
N ASP A 65 -12.61 -1.55 -16.07
CA ASP A 65 -13.80 -2.41 -16.04
C ASP A 65 -13.68 -3.60 -15.07
N GLU A 66 -12.51 -3.77 -14.43
CA GLU A 66 -12.21 -4.75 -13.40
C GLU A 66 -12.40 -4.27 -11.95
N LEU A 67 -12.67 -2.98 -11.71
CA LEU A 67 -12.91 -2.48 -10.36
C LEU A 67 -14.31 -2.85 -9.89
N ILE A 68 -14.38 -3.65 -8.83
CA ILE A 68 -15.64 -4.05 -8.21
C ILE A 68 -15.97 -3.04 -7.12
N VAL A 69 -17.22 -2.56 -7.08
CA VAL A 69 -17.68 -1.67 -6.01
C VAL A 69 -17.71 -2.42 -4.67
N ILE A 70 -17.03 -1.87 -3.68
CA ILE A 70 -16.97 -2.41 -2.30
C ILE A 70 -17.71 -1.47 -1.37
N ASN A 71 -18.75 -1.99 -0.71
CA ASN A 71 -19.48 -1.33 0.36
C ASN A 71 -19.10 -1.97 1.69
N ALA A 72 -18.82 -1.18 2.73
CA ALA A 72 -18.59 -1.73 4.05
C ALA A 72 -19.23 -0.89 5.14
N ALA A 73 -19.92 -1.55 6.06
CA ALA A 73 -20.62 -0.90 7.16
C ALA A 73 -20.59 -1.75 8.45
N PRO A 74 -20.53 -1.10 9.63
CA PRO A 74 -20.21 0.32 9.82
C PRO A 74 -18.73 0.61 9.56
N ASN A 75 -18.40 1.79 9.02
CA ASN A 75 -17.04 2.28 8.90
C ASN A 75 -17.03 3.79 9.21
N PRO A 76 -16.53 4.24 10.38
CA PRO A 76 -15.76 3.49 11.38
C PRO A 76 -16.56 2.41 12.12
N THR A 77 -15.87 1.36 12.59
CA THR A 77 -16.43 0.22 13.32
C THR A 77 -15.96 0.16 14.78
N SER A 78 -16.76 -0.45 15.67
CA SER A 78 -16.35 -0.85 17.03
C SER A 78 -15.59 -2.18 17.07
N GLY A 79 -15.42 -2.82 15.91
CA GLY A 79 -14.69 -4.08 15.76
C GLY A 79 -15.36 -5.06 14.81
N HIS A 80 -16.64 -4.88 14.48
CA HIS A 80 -17.37 -5.78 13.58
C HIS A 80 -17.78 -4.99 12.34
N ILE A 81 -17.33 -5.41 11.16
CA ILE A 81 -17.66 -4.76 9.90
C ILE A 81 -18.06 -5.81 8.88
N ARG A 82 -19.15 -5.55 8.16
CA ARG A 82 -19.54 -6.35 7.01
C ARG A 82 -19.10 -5.63 5.76
N VAL A 83 -18.39 -6.35 4.89
CA VAL A 83 -18.01 -5.90 3.56
C VAL A 83 -18.87 -6.65 2.56
N GLU A 84 -19.39 -5.93 1.57
CA GLU A 84 -20.26 -6.42 0.52
C GLU A 84 -19.76 -5.88 -0.82
N TRP A 85 -19.86 -6.69 -1.86
CA TRP A 85 -19.40 -6.35 -3.21
C TRP A 85 -20.25 -7.07 -4.26
N GLN A 86 -20.18 -6.61 -5.51
CA GLN A 86 -20.96 -7.21 -6.60
C GLN A 86 -20.02 -7.88 -7.61
N ASN A 87 -19.98 -9.21 -7.60
CA ASN A 87 -19.23 -9.97 -8.61
C ASN A 87 -19.99 -9.98 -9.94
N THR A 88 -19.24 -10.12 -11.04
CA THR A 88 -19.78 -10.55 -12.32
C THR A 88 -19.43 -12.02 -12.58
N SER A 89 -20.01 -12.64 -13.61
CA SER A 89 -19.67 -14.01 -14.00
C SER A 89 -18.21 -14.18 -14.45
N GLN A 90 -17.53 -13.10 -14.83
CA GLN A 90 -16.17 -13.11 -15.36
C GLN A 90 -15.12 -12.60 -14.36
N VAL A 91 -15.49 -11.64 -13.52
CA VAL A 91 -14.59 -10.99 -12.55
C VAL A 91 -15.21 -11.05 -11.17
N TYR A 92 -14.48 -11.67 -10.23
CA TYR A 92 -14.90 -11.81 -8.84
C TYR A 92 -13.68 -11.75 -7.92
N PHE A 93 -13.87 -11.36 -6.66
CA PHE A 93 -12.81 -11.47 -5.66
C PHE A 93 -12.55 -12.93 -5.29
N LYS A 94 -11.31 -13.39 -5.47
CA LYS A 94 -10.86 -14.74 -5.06
C LYS A 94 -10.24 -14.76 -3.68
N GLU A 95 -9.73 -13.61 -3.23
CA GLU A 95 -8.99 -13.50 -1.97
C GLU A 95 -9.21 -12.12 -1.35
N MET A 96 -9.19 -12.07 -0.02
CA MET A 96 -8.92 -10.85 0.73
C MET A 96 -7.78 -11.07 1.71
N THR A 97 -6.81 -10.18 1.72
CA THR A 97 -5.76 -10.12 2.75
C THR A 97 -6.01 -8.91 3.65
N LEU A 98 -6.13 -9.15 4.96
CA LEU A 98 -6.27 -8.09 5.97
C LEU A 98 -4.90 -7.70 6.51
N LEU A 99 -4.59 -6.41 6.47
CA LEU A 99 -3.33 -5.82 6.91
C LEU A 99 -3.53 -4.78 8.01
N THR A 100 -2.51 -4.59 8.82
CA THR A 100 -2.33 -3.36 9.62
C THR A 100 -1.96 -2.18 8.71
N TYR A 101 -2.00 -0.96 9.25
CA TYR A 101 -1.49 0.23 8.54
C TYR A 101 0.00 0.15 8.17
N THR A 102 0.79 -0.70 8.85
CA THR A 102 2.20 -0.97 8.57
C THR A 102 2.41 -2.10 7.55
N ASN A 103 1.36 -2.54 6.86
CA ASN A 103 1.36 -3.66 5.91
C ASN A 103 1.70 -5.03 6.52
N GLN A 104 1.53 -5.22 7.83
CA GLN A 104 1.65 -6.54 8.44
C GLN A 104 0.38 -7.34 8.16
N ALA A 105 0.53 -8.52 7.56
CA ALA A 105 -0.59 -9.42 7.30
C ALA A 105 -1.13 -10.03 8.61
N LEU A 106 -2.42 -9.82 8.84
CA LEU A 106 -3.16 -10.35 9.99
C LEU A 106 -3.90 -11.64 9.64
N SER A 107 -4.51 -11.69 8.46
CA SER A 107 -5.33 -12.81 8.00
C SER A 107 -5.49 -12.79 6.48
N ARG A 108 -5.76 -13.96 5.91
CA ARG A 108 -6.06 -14.14 4.49
C ARG A 108 -7.28 -15.04 4.35
N TYR A 109 -8.18 -14.67 3.47
CA TYR A 109 -9.46 -15.33 3.25
C TYR A 109 -9.61 -15.62 1.77
N GLN A 110 -10.11 -16.81 1.44
CA GLN A 110 -10.39 -17.21 0.06
C GLN A 110 -11.90 -17.21 -0.19
N PHE A 111 -12.28 -16.84 -1.41
CA PHE A 111 -13.65 -16.70 -1.85
C PHE A 111 -13.85 -17.41 -3.19
N ASN A 112 -15.10 -17.77 -3.46
CA ASN A 112 -15.53 -18.24 -4.77
C ASN A 112 -16.37 -17.17 -5.47
N LYS A 113 -16.73 -17.42 -6.73
CA LYS A 113 -17.55 -16.51 -7.54
C LYS A 113 -18.91 -16.16 -6.92
N ASP A 114 -19.44 -17.02 -6.06
CA ASP A 114 -20.75 -16.87 -5.43
C ASP A 114 -20.67 -16.09 -4.11
N THR A 115 -19.46 -15.80 -3.63
CA THR A 115 -19.24 -15.02 -2.40
C THR A 115 -19.24 -13.53 -2.73
N ASN A 116 -20.21 -12.81 -2.20
CA ASN A 116 -20.42 -11.38 -2.42
C ASN A 116 -20.37 -10.55 -1.11
N SER A 117 -20.13 -11.20 0.03
CA SER A 117 -20.02 -10.54 1.32
C SER A 117 -19.12 -11.31 2.28
N TYR A 118 -18.52 -10.58 3.22
CA TYR A 118 -17.72 -11.16 4.29
C TYR A 118 -17.80 -10.31 5.56
N ALA A 119 -17.89 -10.96 6.72
CA ALA A 119 -17.86 -10.31 8.02
C ALA A 119 -16.43 -10.36 8.58
N ILE A 120 -15.86 -9.20 8.85
CA ILE A 120 -14.53 -9.07 9.46
C ILE A 120 -14.71 -8.75 10.94
N ASP A 121 -14.11 -9.60 11.78
CA ASP A 121 -14.02 -9.38 13.21
C ASP A 121 -12.62 -8.86 13.58
N LEU A 122 -12.59 -7.59 13.97
CA LEU A 122 -11.44 -6.86 14.47
C LEU A 122 -11.46 -6.69 16.00
N SER A 123 -12.40 -7.31 16.72
CA SER A 123 -12.58 -7.16 18.18
C SER A 123 -11.28 -7.36 18.95
N ARG A 124 -10.50 -8.39 18.58
CA ARG A 124 -9.22 -8.76 19.19
C ARG A 124 -8.03 -7.84 18.86
N TYR A 125 -8.16 -6.96 17.86
CA TYR A 125 -7.07 -6.08 17.44
C TYR A 125 -7.21 -4.67 18.05
N PRO A 126 -6.12 -3.91 18.22
CA PRO A 126 -6.20 -2.55 18.76
C PRO A 126 -7.05 -1.58 17.93
N GLN A 127 -7.41 -0.44 18.50
CA GLN A 127 -7.98 0.67 17.73
C GLN A 127 -6.96 1.14 16.66
N GLY A 128 -7.46 1.57 15.51
CA GLY A 128 -6.58 2.04 14.43
C GLY A 128 -7.11 1.78 13.04
N VAL A 129 -6.22 1.91 12.06
CA VAL A 129 -6.52 1.73 10.64
C VAL A 129 -6.05 0.37 10.17
N TYR A 130 -6.93 -0.31 9.44
CA TYR A 130 -6.70 -1.59 8.79
C TYR A 130 -6.95 -1.45 7.30
N ILE A 131 -6.28 -2.27 6.50
CA ILE A 131 -6.44 -2.31 5.05
C ILE A 131 -6.87 -3.72 4.66
N ALA A 132 -8.03 -3.85 4.04
CA ALA A 132 -8.46 -5.08 3.38
C ALA A 132 -8.08 -4.99 1.89
N ILE A 133 -7.12 -5.81 1.45
CA ILE A 133 -6.75 -5.91 0.04
C ILE A 133 -7.55 -7.03 -0.59
N PHE A 134 -8.49 -6.69 -1.46
CA PHE A 134 -9.25 -7.64 -2.25
C PHE A 134 -8.51 -7.94 -3.55
N THR A 135 -8.34 -9.22 -3.89
CA THR A 135 -7.66 -9.67 -5.11
C THR A 135 -8.66 -10.39 -5.99
N THR A 136 -8.81 -9.96 -7.24
CA THR A 136 -9.70 -10.60 -8.21
C THR A 136 -9.13 -11.92 -8.71
N ASN A 137 -9.97 -12.75 -9.32
CA ASN A 137 -9.55 -13.96 -10.04
C ASN A 137 -8.48 -13.68 -11.12
N ARG A 138 -8.43 -12.45 -11.65
CA ARG A 138 -7.45 -11.98 -12.64
C ARG A 138 -6.16 -11.43 -12.04
N GLY A 139 -6.06 -11.29 -10.72
CA GLY A 139 -4.87 -10.80 -10.02
C GLY A 139 -4.87 -9.30 -9.73
N THR A 140 -5.89 -8.57 -10.19
CA THR A 140 -6.09 -7.14 -9.89
C THR A 140 -6.41 -6.96 -8.41
N THR A 141 -5.76 -6.00 -7.75
CA THR A 141 -5.93 -5.75 -6.32
C THR A 141 -6.64 -4.43 -6.06
N GLN A 142 -7.53 -4.41 -5.06
CA GLN A 142 -8.28 -3.23 -4.65
C GLN A 142 -8.21 -3.09 -3.12
N PRO A 143 -7.52 -2.06 -2.60
CA PRO A 143 -7.46 -1.81 -1.16
C PRO A 143 -8.75 -1.14 -0.67
N TYR A 144 -9.21 -1.52 0.52
CA TYR A 144 -10.31 -0.89 1.23
C TYR A 144 -9.87 -0.53 2.65
N ARG A 145 -10.04 0.74 3.03
CA ARG A 145 -9.63 1.27 4.34
C ARG A 145 -10.73 1.06 5.38
N ILE A 146 -10.38 0.42 6.49
CA ILE A 146 -11.27 0.18 7.63
C ILE A 146 -10.73 0.93 8.86
N ILE A 147 -11.59 1.67 9.55
CA ILE A 147 -11.23 2.41 10.76
C ILE A 147 -11.91 1.75 11.96
N LYS A 148 -11.14 1.24 12.91
CA LYS A 148 -11.64 0.76 14.20
C LYS A 148 -11.51 1.86 15.26
N LYS A 149 -12.65 2.24 15.84
CA LYS A 149 -12.75 3.13 17.00
C LYS A 149 -12.76 2.35 18.31
#